data_AF-A0A7C1QAY9-F1
#
_entry.id   AF-A0A7C1QAY9-F1
#
_cell.length_a   1.000
_cell.length_b   1.000
_cell.length_c   1.000
_cell.angle_alpha   90.00
_cell.angle_beta   90.00
_cell.angle_gamma   90.00
#
_symmetry.space_group_name_H-M   'P 1'
#
loop_
_entity.id
_entity.type
_entity.pdbx_description
1 polymer ?
#
loop_
_entity_poly.entity_id
_entity_poly.type
_entity_poly.pdbx_seq_one_letter_code
_entity_poly.pdbx_strand_id
1 'polypeptide(L)'
;MKINISEVEEVLDLDLSEHLAENSHLKTTGPVCAHLRIEKIDDGLHIQGNITGTIVLQCSRCLTDFDRGLSLDTDLIYHPANTLKRGEEHRAFHKDESNIGFYSDDELDITDIMKEQLIFQIP
;
A
#
# COMPACT_ATOMS: atom_id res chain seq x y z
N MET A 1 -2.74 -4.84 -10.10
CA MET A 1 -4.11 -4.40 -10.34
C MET A 1 -4.25 -2.90 -10.11
N LYS A 2 -4.83 -2.20 -11.09
CA LYS A 2 -5.25 -0.81 -10.93
C LYS A 2 -6.76 -0.73 -10.75
N ILE A 3 -7.22 0.16 -9.89
CA ILE A 3 -8.64 0.49 -9.74
C ILE A 3 -8.87 1.94 -10.15
N ASN A 4 -10.04 2.22 -10.72
CA ASN A 4 -10.46 3.58 -11.02
C ASN A 4 -11.28 4.14 -9.86
N ILE A 5 -10.96 5.35 -9.42
CA ILE A 5 -11.48 5.93 -8.18
C ILE A 5 -12.88 6.49 -8.38
N SER A 6 -13.21 6.95 -9.59
CA SER A 6 -14.57 7.36 -9.96
C SER A 6 -15.58 6.21 -9.88
N GLU A 7 -15.14 4.97 -10.07
CA GLU A 7 -15.99 3.78 -10.00
C GLU A 7 -16.31 3.32 -8.57
N VAL A 8 -15.56 3.80 -7.58
CA VAL A 8 -15.84 3.50 -6.16
C VAL A 8 -17.04 4.34 -5.71
N GLU A 9 -18.17 3.76 -5.31
CA GLU A 9 -19.35 4.57 -4.91
C GLU A 9 -19.14 5.23 -3.53
N GLU A 10 -19.02 4.44 -2.48
CA GLU A 10 -18.77 4.91 -1.10
C GLU A 10 -17.70 4.03 -0.42
N VAL A 11 -17.85 2.71 -0.56
CA VAL A 11 -16.92 1.71 -0.02
C VAL A 11 -16.67 0.64 -1.08
N LEU A 12 -15.43 0.18 -1.17
CA LEU A 12 -15.02 -0.97 -1.96
C LEU A 12 -14.21 -1.92 -1.08
N ASP A 13 -14.74 -3.12 -0.86
CA ASP A 13 -13.99 -4.22 -0.24
C ASP A 13 -13.27 -5.03 -1.33
N LEU A 14 -11.98 -5.26 -1.13
CA LEU A 14 -11.08 -5.81 -2.13
C LEU A 14 -10.25 -6.94 -1.52
N ASP A 15 -10.46 -8.14 -2.02
CA ASP A 15 -9.68 -9.34 -1.70
C ASP A 15 -8.77 -9.69 -2.87
N LEU A 16 -7.47 -9.62 -2.67
CA LEU A 16 -6.46 -9.90 -3.69
C LEU A 16 -5.48 -10.96 -3.24
N SER A 17 -5.02 -11.73 -4.22
CA SER A 17 -3.91 -12.67 -4.09
C SER A 17 -3.10 -12.58 -5.37
N GLU A 18 -2.00 -11.85 -5.33
CA GLU A 18 -1.16 -11.60 -6.51
C GLU A 18 0.29 -12.03 -6.27
N HIS A 19 0.94 -12.53 -7.32
CA HIS A 19 2.38 -12.72 -7.33
C HIS A 19 3.04 -11.37 -7.65
N LEU A 20 3.77 -10.82 -6.67
CA LEU A 20 4.48 -9.57 -6.86
C LEU A 20 5.74 -9.81 -7.71
N ALA A 21 5.98 -8.92 -8.67
CA ALA A 21 7.21 -8.96 -9.47
C ALA A 21 8.43 -8.80 -8.56
N GLU A 22 9.35 -9.76 -8.64
CA GLU A 22 10.59 -9.73 -7.86
C GLU A 22 11.51 -8.62 -8.37
N ASN A 23 12.16 -7.93 -7.43
CA ASN A 23 13.21 -6.96 -7.73
C ASN A 23 14.38 -7.09 -6.75
N SER A 24 15.33 -6.16 -6.81
CA SER A 24 16.51 -6.16 -5.92
C SER A 24 16.17 -5.98 -4.44
N HIS A 25 14.98 -5.47 -4.12
CA HIS A 25 14.56 -5.13 -2.77
C HIS A 25 13.53 -6.10 -2.19
N LEU A 26 12.73 -6.76 -3.04
CA LEU A 26 11.64 -7.63 -2.65
C LEU A 26 11.65 -8.93 -3.45
N LYS A 27 11.76 -10.05 -2.74
CA LYS A 27 11.57 -11.41 -3.25
C LYS A 27 10.48 -12.10 -2.45
N THR A 28 9.56 -12.80 -3.11
CA THR A 28 8.44 -13.49 -2.46
C THR A 28 8.48 -14.98 -2.79
N THR A 29 8.08 -15.84 -1.85
CA THR A 29 8.06 -17.30 -2.09
C THR A 29 6.70 -17.83 -2.53
N GLY A 30 5.69 -16.97 -2.57
CA GLY A 30 4.31 -17.29 -2.94
C GLY A 30 3.50 -16.02 -3.22
N PRO A 31 2.18 -16.15 -3.46
CA PRO A 31 1.34 -14.98 -3.64
C PRO A 31 1.28 -14.16 -2.35
N VAL A 32 1.16 -12.85 -2.50
CA VAL A 32 0.85 -11.92 -1.42
C VAL A 32 -0.65 -11.70 -1.43
N CYS A 33 -1.27 -11.88 -0.27
CA CYS A 33 -2.71 -11.69 -0.10
C CYS A 33 -2.97 -10.34 0.58
N ALA A 34 -3.97 -9.62 0.09
CA ALA A 34 -4.42 -8.37 0.69
C ALA A 34 -5.94 -8.38 0.85
N HIS A 35 -6.39 -7.99 2.04
CA HIS A 35 -7.78 -7.76 2.37
C HIS A 35 -7.89 -6.28 2.69
N LEU A 36 -8.39 -5.47 1.73
CA LEU A 36 -8.42 -4.01 1.83
C LEU A 36 -9.85 -3.49 1.72
N ARG A 37 -10.19 -2.54 2.59
CA ARG A 37 -11.41 -1.75 2.54
C ARG A 37 -11.02 -0.33 2.14
N ILE A 38 -11.56 0.12 1.01
CA ILE A 38 -11.29 1.43 0.43
C ILE A 38 -12.56 2.26 0.58
N GLU A 39 -12.50 3.32 1.37
CA GLU A 39 -13.64 4.19 1.68
C GLU A 39 -13.39 5.59 1.11
N LYS A 40 -14.38 6.16 0.40
CA LYS A 40 -14.33 7.55 -0.05
C LYS A 40 -14.53 8.48 1.13
N ILE A 41 -13.61 9.43 1.28
CA ILE A 41 -13.68 10.50 2.29
C ILE A 41 -13.70 11.86 1.59
N ASP A 42 -14.03 12.92 2.32
CA ASP A 42 -14.26 14.27 1.76
C ASP A 42 -13.14 14.79 0.83
N ASP A 43 -11.88 14.41 1.08
CA ASP A 43 -10.73 14.86 0.30
C ASP A 43 -9.91 13.71 -0.32
N GLY A 44 -10.47 12.51 -0.47
CA GLY A 44 -9.73 11.40 -1.07
C GLY A 44 -10.25 10.04 -0.68
N LEU A 45 -9.34 9.14 -0.34
CA LEU A 45 -9.61 7.75 0.01
C LEU A 45 -8.95 7.38 1.33
N HIS A 46 -9.66 6.57 2.12
CA HIS A 46 -9.12 5.89 3.27
C HIS A 46 -9.03 4.39 2.97
N ILE A 47 -7.83 3.83 3.09
CA ILE A 47 -7.54 2.43 2.78
C ILE A 47 -7.13 1.75 4.06
N GLN A 48 -7.93 0.80 4.52
CA GLN A 48 -7.65 0.02 5.73
C GLN A 48 -7.67 -1.46 5.43
N GLY A 49 -6.84 -2.25 6.11
CA GLY A 49 -6.87 -3.68 5.91
C GLY A 49 -5.64 -4.40 6.38
N ASN A 50 -5.41 -5.60 5.85
CA ASN A 50 -4.27 -6.42 6.19
C ASN A 50 -3.62 -7.00 4.93
N ILE A 51 -2.29 -7.02 4.93
CA ILE A 51 -1.48 -7.60 3.86
C ILE A 51 -0.65 -8.73 4.47
N THR A 52 -0.74 -9.91 3.88
CA THR A 52 0.03 -11.09 4.28
C THR A 52 0.85 -11.63 3.12
N GLY A 53 2.05 -12.12 3.44
CA GLY A 53 2.92 -12.72 2.43
C GLY A 53 4.15 -13.35 3.06
N THR A 54 4.94 -14.06 2.26
CA THR A 54 6.24 -14.57 2.69
C THR A 54 7.32 -14.00 1.77
N ILE A 55 8.30 -13.34 2.37
CA ILE A 55 9.43 -12.74 1.66
C ILE A 55 10.71 -13.50 1.92
N VAL A 56 11.65 -13.44 0.98
CA VAL A 56 13.01 -13.96 1.14
C VAL A 56 13.94 -12.82 1.54
N LEU A 57 14.59 -12.98 2.69
CA LEU A 57 15.60 -12.04 3.19
C LEU A 57 16.96 -12.72 3.26
N GLN A 58 18.03 -11.92 3.14
CA GLN A 58 19.39 -12.40 3.33
C GLN A 58 19.93 -11.93 4.69
N CYS A 59 20.46 -12.87 5.48
CA CYS A 59 21.08 -12.53 6.76
C CYS A 59 22.40 -11.77 6.53
N SER A 60 22.50 -10.54 7.04
CA SER A 60 23.72 -9.72 6.92
C SER A 60 24.95 -10.33 7.60
N ARG A 61 24.76 -11.27 8.56
CA ARG A 61 25.84 -11.91 9.31
C ARG A 61 26.36 -13.19 8.66
N CYS A 62 25.49 -14.03 8.10
CA CYS A 62 25.89 -15.32 7.52
C CYS A 62 25.64 -15.45 6.02
N LEU A 63 25.09 -14.41 5.38
CA LEU A 63 24.77 -14.34 3.95
C LEU A 63 23.89 -15.49 3.46
N THR A 64 23.09 -16.06 4.36
CA THR A 64 22.15 -17.14 4.04
C THR A 64 20.77 -16.54 3.83
N ASP A 65 20.12 -16.96 2.76
CA ASP A 65 18.73 -16.60 2.47
C ASP A 65 17.78 -17.37 3.40
N PHE A 66 16.75 -16.71 3.89
CA PHE A 66 15.73 -17.30 4.74
C PHE A 66 14.36 -16.68 4.48
N ASP A 67 13.32 -17.48 4.70
CA ASP A 67 11.94 -17.05 4.53
C ASP A 67 11.43 -16.34 5.78
N ARG A 68 10.72 -15.23 5.58
CA ARG A 68 10.05 -14.49 6.64
C ARG A 68 8.60 -14.26 6.26
N GLY A 69 7.69 -14.84 7.06
CA GLY A 69 6.27 -14.52 6.99
C GLY A 69 6.02 -13.11 7.52
N LEU A 70 5.23 -12.34 6.77
CA LEU A 70 4.78 -11.00 7.10
C LEU A 70 3.26 -11.00 7.19
N SER A 71 2.76 -10.33 8.22
CA SER A 71 1.36 -9.91 8.35
C SER A 71 1.42 -8.49 8.90
N LEU A 72 0.86 -7.56 8.16
CA LEU A 72 0.90 -6.14 8.50
C LEU A 72 -0.48 -5.53 8.30
N ASP A 73 -0.88 -4.72 9.26
CA ASP A 73 -2.09 -3.92 9.17
C ASP A 73 -1.76 -2.62 8.45
N THR A 74 -2.62 -2.26 7.50
CA THR A 74 -2.48 -1.10 6.64
C THR A 74 -3.56 -0.09 7.00
N ASP A 75 -3.18 1.17 7.18
CA ASP A 75 -4.08 2.31 7.36
C ASP A 75 -3.47 3.51 6.63
N LEU A 76 -3.97 3.78 5.43
CA LEU A 76 -3.40 4.77 4.50
C LEU A 76 -4.47 5.77 4.06
N ILE A 77 -4.09 7.04 3.93
CA ILE A 77 -4.92 8.11 3.39
C ILE A 77 -4.35 8.54 2.05
N TYR A 78 -5.15 8.46 0.99
CA TYR A 78 -4.77 8.82 -0.37
C TYR A 78 -5.50 10.07 -0.82
N HIS A 79 -4.75 11.08 -1.26
CA HIS A 79 -5.30 12.34 -1.78
C HIS A 79 -5.08 12.47 -3.30
N PRO A 80 -5.95 13.19 -4.04
CA PRO A 80 -5.68 13.50 -5.44
C PRO A 80 -4.41 14.35 -5.56
N ALA A 81 -3.45 13.97 -6.40
CA ALA A 81 -2.18 14.71 -6.56
C ALA A 81 -2.37 16.19 -6.98
N ASN A 82 -3.52 16.55 -7.54
CA ASN A 82 -3.85 17.92 -7.90
C ASN A 82 -4.13 18.84 -6.68
N THR A 83 -4.40 18.28 -5.49
CA THR A 83 -4.55 19.06 -4.25
C THR A 83 -3.23 19.72 -3.82
N LEU A 84 -2.08 19.14 -4.17
CA LEU A 84 -0.75 19.72 -3.91
C LEU A 84 -0.49 21.05 -4.62
N LYS A 85 -1.20 21.33 -5.74
CA LYS A 85 -1.02 22.56 -6.52
C LYS A 85 -1.83 23.74 -5.98
N ARG A 86 -2.86 23.48 -5.17
CA ARG A 86 -3.71 24.50 -4.56
C ARG A 86 -3.13 24.77 -3.18
N GLY A 87 -2.35 25.84 -3.05
CA GLY A 87 -1.68 26.24 -1.80
C GLY A 87 -2.66 26.47 -0.65
N GLU A 88 -3.12 25.40 -0.03
CA GLU A 88 -3.98 25.40 1.14
C GLU A 88 -3.15 25.02 2.36
N GLU A 89 -2.69 26.06 3.02
CA GLU A 89 -1.91 26.10 4.26
C GLU A 89 -2.68 25.60 5.49
N HIS A 90 -3.76 24.82 5.33
CA HIS A 90 -4.62 24.40 6.43
C HIS A 90 -5.23 23.01 6.20
N ARG A 91 -4.44 21.96 6.41
CA ARG A 91 -4.98 20.80 7.11
C ARG A 91 -3.96 20.35 8.13
N ALA A 92 -4.43 20.30 9.37
CA ALA A 92 -3.78 19.66 10.48
C ALA A 92 -3.53 18.19 10.12
N PHE A 93 -2.46 17.89 9.38
CA PHE A 93 -1.90 16.55 9.24
C PHE A 93 -1.27 16.17 10.57
N HIS A 94 -2.11 15.94 11.58
CA HIS A 94 -1.66 15.53 12.90
C HIS A 94 -1.60 14.01 12.99
N LYS A 95 -0.36 13.56 13.21
CA LYS A 95 0.14 12.21 13.49
C LYS A 95 0.15 11.26 12.29
N ASP A 96 1.39 10.95 11.88
CA ASP A 96 1.77 9.90 10.92
C ASP A 96 1.71 10.30 9.44
N GLU A 97 2.56 11.27 9.07
CA GLU A 97 2.87 11.64 7.67
C GLU A 97 3.32 10.44 6.80
N SER A 98 3.78 9.34 7.42
CA SER A 98 4.17 8.11 6.71
C SER A 98 3.01 7.35 6.07
N ASN A 99 1.76 7.67 6.41
CA ASN A 99 0.58 6.96 5.91
C ASN A 99 -0.19 7.74 4.82
N ILE A 100 0.40 8.82 4.28
CA ILE A 100 -0.26 9.67 3.28
C ILE A 100 0.30 9.36 1.88
N GLY A 101 -0.57 8.94 0.99
CA GLY A 101 -0.28 8.70 -0.42
C GLY A 101 -0.98 9.70 -1.35
N PHE A 102 -0.55 9.73 -2.61
CA PHE A 102 -1.21 10.52 -3.65
C PHE A 102 -1.49 9.67 -4.88
N TYR A 103 -2.66 9.86 -5.48
CA TYR A 103 -3.03 9.22 -6.74
C TYR A 103 -3.18 10.26 -7.86
N SER A 104 -2.95 9.82 -9.10
CA SER A 104 -3.06 10.64 -10.31
C SER A 104 -3.95 9.94 -11.33
N ASP A 105 -4.50 10.70 -12.27
CA ASP A 105 -5.33 10.19 -13.36
C ASP A 105 -6.55 9.36 -12.92
N ASP A 106 -7.01 9.59 -11.68
CA ASP A 106 -8.13 8.87 -11.06
C ASP A 106 -7.89 7.34 -10.96
N GLU A 107 -6.63 6.92 -10.98
CA GLU A 107 -6.22 5.52 -10.84
C GLU A 107 -5.43 5.29 -9.55
N LEU A 108 -5.67 4.14 -8.93
CA LEU A 108 -4.89 3.66 -7.79
C LEU A 108 -4.34 2.27 -8.09
N ASP A 109 -3.03 2.09 -7.97
CA ASP A 109 -2.38 0.78 -8.17
C ASP A 109 -2.22 0.05 -6.83
N ILE A 110 -3.06 -0.97 -6.62
CA ILE A 110 -3.09 -1.74 -5.38
C ILE A 110 -1.86 -2.65 -5.26
N THR A 111 -1.32 -3.12 -6.39
CA THR A 111 -0.10 -3.95 -6.37
C THR A 111 1.09 -3.13 -5.88
N ASP A 112 1.17 -1.87 -6.29
CA ASP A 112 2.24 -0.99 -5.82
C ASP A 112 2.08 -0.64 -4.35
N ILE A 113 0.86 -0.38 -3.86
CA ILE A 113 0.60 -0.25 -2.42
C ILE A 113 1.10 -1.49 -1.67
N MET A 114 0.75 -2.69 -2.13
CA MET A 114 1.19 -3.94 -1.51
C MET A 114 2.72 -4.06 -1.46
N LYS A 115 3.41 -3.71 -2.55
CA LYS A 115 4.89 -3.71 -2.58
C LYS A 115 5.47 -2.71 -1.59
N GLU A 116 4.98 -1.48 -1.59
CA GLU A 116 5.47 -0.43 -0.69
C GLU A 116 5.35 -0.87 0.77
N GLN A 117 4.16 -1.33 1.17
CA GLN A 117 3.93 -1.79 2.54
C GLN A 117 4.83 -2.95 2.95
N LEU A 118 5.12 -3.90 2.04
CA LEU A 118 6.07 -4.98 2.31
C LEU A 118 7.52 -4.49 2.41
N ILE A 119 7.93 -3.55 1.54
CA ILE A 119 9.28 -2.99 1.54
C ILE A 119 9.55 -2.23 2.84
N PHE A 120 8.56 -1.50 3.37
CA PHE A 120 8.67 -0.82 4.66
C PHE A 120 8.92 -1.75 5.85
N GLN A 121 8.59 -3.05 5.73
CA GLN A 121 8.82 -4.05 6.78
C GLN A 121 10.21 -4.71 6.72
N ILE A 122 10.99 -4.43 5.67
CA ILE A 122 12.33 -4.97 5.51
C ILE A 122 13.29 -4.22 6.46
N PRO A 123 14.03 -4.94 7.33
CA PRO A 123 14.90 -4.37 8.35
C PRO A 123 16.22 -3.80 7.80
#